data_AF-A0AAU5H007-F1
#
_entry.id   AF-A0AAU5H007-F1
#
_cell.length_a   1.000
_cell.length_b   1.000
_cell.length_c   1.000
_cell.angle_alpha   90.00
_cell.angle_beta   90.00
_cell.angle_gamma   90.00
#
_symmetry.space_group_name_H-M   'P 1'
#
loop_
_entity.id
_entity.type
_entity.pdbx_description
1 polymer ?
#
loop_
_entity_poly.entity_id
_entity_poly.type
_entity_poly.pdbx_seq_one_letter_code
_entity_poly.pdbx_strand_id
1 'polypeptide(L)'
;MPVDANEHDESRAPDGTPWWELSIRPGTKKQRFGQECRLAAWLWFKKDMGDTFTMRELRAALGSDIAETSEHLNRRLRELRKCDWVIPSQRNDATLAHDEYRLDVKGGKLWIDSERAKYEKFAPSARVRRFVMDRDGSRCRICGAGVDEEYPREPGSMVRLTIGHLVPQERLRARGARDDMDNWRVECSRCNETVRDEVPDPEQYDEVLAGLKRLTSKEANELLNWMRKGERPRSKVDQAYDRARKLPSSDRTALIDHLAKRIGEAS
;
A
#
# COMPACT_ATOMS: atom_id res chain seq x y z
N MET A 1 -26.72 43.90 22.39
CA MET A 1 -26.94 42.62 21.69
C MET A 1 -25.58 41.96 21.54
N PRO A 2 -25.35 40.76 22.09
CA PRO A 2 -24.09 40.07 21.84
C PRO A 2 -24.11 39.58 20.39
N VAL A 3 -23.05 39.89 19.65
CA VAL A 3 -22.83 39.40 18.30
C VAL A 3 -22.25 38.00 18.47
N ASP A 4 -23.11 36.99 18.35
CA ASP A 4 -22.74 35.58 18.50
C ASP A 4 -22.07 35.03 17.23
N ALA A 5 -21.08 34.18 17.50
CA ALA A 5 -20.52 33.11 16.68
C ALA A 5 -19.98 33.44 15.28
N ASN A 6 -18.65 33.40 15.20
CA ASN A 6 -17.84 33.26 13.99
C ASN A 6 -18.34 32.06 13.15
N GLU A 7 -19.26 32.28 12.21
CA GLU A 7 -19.71 31.30 11.21
C GLU A 7 -18.52 30.95 10.31
N HIS A 8 -17.81 29.88 10.65
CA HIS A 8 -16.73 29.37 9.81
C HIS A 8 -17.35 28.77 8.55
N ASP A 9 -17.26 29.49 7.42
CA ASP A 9 -17.67 29.00 6.10
C ASP A 9 -16.93 27.68 5.78
N GLU A 10 -17.64 26.54 5.85
CA GLU A 10 -17.08 25.22 5.59
C GLU A 10 -16.52 25.07 4.16
N SER A 11 -16.95 25.92 3.23
CA SER A 11 -16.48 25.93 1.84
C SER A 11 -15.08 26.52 1.67
N ARG A 12 -14.53 27.12 2.73
CA ARG A 12 -13.24 27.81 2.73
C ARG A 12 -12.22 27.16 3.65
N ALA A 13 -10.97 27.23 3.23
CA ALA A 13 -9.82 26.90 4.03
C ALA A 13 -9.58 27.97 5.11
N PRO A 14 -8.71 27.71 6.11
CA PRO A 14 -8.43 28.67 7.19
C PRO A 14 -7.88 30.03 6.72
N ASP A 15 -7.36 30.12 5.50
CA ASP A 15 -6.90 31.35 4.87
C ASP A 15 -8.02 32.11 4.13
N GLY A 16 -9.25 31.60 4.16
CA GLY A 16 -10.42 32.15 3.47
C GLY A 16 -10.52 31.75 2.00
N THR A 17 -9.55 31.03 1.43
CA THR A 17 -9.60 30.59 0.03
C THR A 17 -10.57 29.40 -0.10
N PRO A 18 -11.42 29.35 -1.14
CA PRO A 18 -12.25 28.17 -1.38
C PRO A 18 -11.40 26.92 -1.57
N TRP A 19 -11.83 25.79 -1.01
CA TRP A 19 -11.06 24.54 -1.04
C TRP A 19 -10.71 24.07 -2.46
N TRP A 20 -11.54 24.37 -3.45
CA TRP A 20 -11.31 24.01 -4.86
C TRP A 20 -10.36 24.95 -5.61
N GLU A 21 -10.04 26.12 -5.07
CA GLU A 21 -9.08 27.11 -5.63
C GLU A 21 -7.70 27.02 -4.96
N LEU A 22 -7.60 26.28 -3.88
CA LEU A 22 -6.40 26.22 -3.06
C LEU A 22 -5.24 25.49 -3.77
N SER A 23 -4.07 26.14 -3.82
CA SER A 23 -2.85 25.59 -4.46
C SER A 23 -1.89 24.93 -3.47
N ILE A 24 -1.82 25.43 -2.23
CA ILE A 24 -0.90 24.97 -1.18
C ILE A 24 -1.73 24.46 -0.01
N ARG A 25 -1.33 23.33 0.57
CA ARG A 25 -2.04 22.73 1.69
C ARG A 25 -1.98 23.66 2.93
N PRO A 26 -3.10 23.89 3.63
CA PRO A 26 -3.12 24.77 4.80
C PRO A 26 -2.13 24.29 5.86
N GLY A 27 -1.45 25.22 6.52
CA GLY A 27 -0.44 24.91 7.54
C GLY A 27 0.91 24.42 7.00
N THR A 28 1.11 24.37 5.68
CA THR A 28 2.41 24.01 5.07
C THR A 28 2.93 25.12 4.15
N LYS A 29 4.26 25.21 3.97
CA LYS A 29 4.88 26.24 3.11
C LYS A 29 5.08 25.81 1.64
N LYS A 30 5.11 24.51 1.37
CA LYS A 30 5.54 23.97 0.06
C LYS A 30 4.72 22.78 -0.44
N GLN A 31 3.87 22.17 0.40
CA GLN A 31 3.12 21.00 -0.03
C GLN A 31 1.95 21.45 -0.90
N ARG A 32 1.92 21.01 -2.17
CA ARG A 32 0.79 21.29 -3.06
C ARG A 32 -0.49 20.66 -2.51
N PHE A 33 -1.59 21.39 -2.62
CA PHE A 33 -2.90 20.86 -2.29
C PHE A 33 -3.34 19.87 -3.38
N GLY A 34 -3.82 18.70 -2.96
CA GLY A 34 -4.13 17.61 -3.88
C GLY A 34 -5.24 17.99 -4.86
N GLN A 35 -5.03 17.75 -6.14
CA GLN A 35 -6.03 18.07 -7.16
C GLN A 35 -7.32 17.23 -7.02
N GLU A 36 -7.23 16.04 -6.43
CA GLU A 36 -8.39 15.22 -6.01
C GLU A 36 -9.17 15.87 -4.86
N CYS A 37 -8.48 16.48 -3.89
CA CYS A 37 -9.12 17.23 -2.80
C CYS A 37 -9.88 18.44 -3.34
N ARG A 38 -9.29 19.17 -4.31
CA ARG A 38 -9.93 20.31 -4.99
C ARG A 38 -11.19 19.87 -5.75
N LEU A 39 -11.09 18.78 -6.51
CA LEU A 39 -12.21 18.21 -7.27
C LEU A 39 -13.35 17.77 -6.34
N ALA A 40 -13.03 17.04 -5.27
CA ALA A 40 -14.02 16.59 -4.29
C ALA A 40 -14.72 17.79 -3.62
N ALA A 41 -13.96 18.82 -3.25
CA ALA A 41 -14.52 20.04 -2.64
C ALA A 41 -15.46 20.75 -3.61
N TRP A 42 -15.05 20.92 -4.87
CA TRP A 42 -15.91 21.56 -5.87
C TRP A 42 -17.23 20.81 -6.05
N LEU A 43 -17.17 19.48 -6.24
CA LEU A 43 -18.38 18.65 -6.35
C LEU A 43 -19.26 18.75 -5.10
N TRP A 44 -18.66 18.81 -3.91
CA TRP A 44 -19.42 18.90 -2.67
C TRP A 44 -20.18 20.22 -2.52
N PHE A 45 -19.55 21.34 -2.85
CA PHE A 45 -20.09 22.67 -2.59
C PHE A 45 -20.81 23.30 -3.79
N LYS A 46 -20.57 22.84 -5.02
CA LYS A 46 -21.13 23.43 -6.25
C LYS A 46 -22.14 22.54 -6.97
N LYS A 47 -22.29 21.29 -6.56
CA LYS A 47 -23.26 20.35 -7.14
C LYS A 47 -24.10 19.73 -6.04
N ASP A 48 -25.38 19.58 -6.31
CA ASP A 48 -26.29 18.80 -5.48
C ASP A 48 -26.38 17.35 -5.96
N MET A 49 -26.95 16.49 -5.13
CA MET A 49 -27.15 15.10 -5.52
C MET A 49 -28.19 15.02 -6.64
N GLY A 50 -27.86 14.28 -7.70
CA GLY A 50 -28.62 14.19 -8.93
C GLY A 50 -28.18 15.18 -10.02
N ASP A 51 -27.38 16.19 -9.69
CA ASP A 51 -26.90 17.15 -10.69
C ASP A 51 -25.94 16.49 -11.68
N THR A 52 -26.00 16.96 -12.93
CA THR A 52 -25.02 16.62 -13.94
C THR A 52 -23.95 17.68 -14.11
N PHE A 53 -22.78 17.26 -14.57
CA PHE A 53 -21.65 18.13 -14.86
C PHE A 53 -20.83 17.57 -16.02
N THR A 54 -20.09 18.46 -16.67
CA THR A 54 -19.23 18.10 -17.81
C THR A 54 -17.75 18.26 -17.49
N MET A 55 -16.90 17.60 -18.27
CA MET A 55 -15.43 17.77 -18.16
C MET A 55 -14.98 19.20 -18.46
N ARG A 56 -15.73 19.92 -19.29
CA ARG A 56 -15.46 21.34 -19.59
C ARG A 56 -15.73 22.22 -18.38
N GLU A 57 -16.84 21.98 -17.69
CA GLU A 57 -17.20 22.68 -16.46
C GLU A 57 -16.17 22.45 -15.36
N LEU A 58 -15.73 21.20 -15.17
CA LEU A 58 -14.68 20.89 -14.20
C LEU A 58 -13.38 21.64 -14.46
N ARG A 59 -12.92 21.70 -15.72
CA ARG A 59 -11.70 22.46 -16.08
C ARG A 59 -11.86 23.97 -15.84
N ALA A 60 -13.03 24.52 -16.15
CA ALA A 60 -13.30 25.94 -15.92
C ALA A 60 -13.27 26.29 -14.43
N ALA A 61 -13.83 25.42 -13.58
CA ALA A 61 -13.88 25.64 -12.14
C ALA A 61 -12.54 25.39 -11.42
N LEU A 62 -11.77 24.41 -11.89
CA LEU A 62 -10.54 23.95 -11.24
C LEU A 62 -9.28 24.60 -11.80
N GLY A 63 -9.40 25.41 -12.86
CA GLY A 63 -8.28 26.12 -13.47
C GLY A 63 -7.42 25.25 -14.39
N SER A 64 -6.54 25.91 -15.14
CA SER A 64 -5.67 25.28 -16.14
C SER A 64 -4.55 24.42 -15.55
N ASP A 65 -4.29 24.49 -14.24
CA ASP A 65 -3.28 23.70 -13.56
C ASP A 65 -3.72 22.24 -13.32
N ILE A 66 -5.04 21.99 -13.34
CA ILE A 66 -5.62 20.65 -13.28
C ILE A 66 -5.56 20.02 -14.67
N ALA A 67 -4.38 19.44 -14.94
CA ALA A 67 -4.04 18.52 -16.01
C ALA A 67 -4.72 18.79 -17.36
N GLU A 68 -3.94 19.28 -18.33
CA GLU A 68 -4.37 19.67 -19.69
C GLU A 68 -5.23 18.61 -20.42
N THR A 69 -5.10 17.31 -20.08
CA THR A 69 -5.79 16.20 -20.74
C THR A 69 -6.98 15.63 -19.95
N SER A 70 -8.09 15.33 -20.65
CA SER A 70 -9.28 14.65 -20.12
C SER A 70 -8.99 13.34 -19.39
N GLU A 71 -7.95 12.62 -19.81
CA GLU A 71 -7.55 11.33 -19.22
C GLU A 71 -7.16 11.44 -17.74
N HIS A 72 -6.46 12.52 -17.36
CA HIS A 72 -6.03 12.73 -15.98
C HIS A 72 -7.20 13.02 -15.04
N LEU A 73 -8.19 13.79 -15.49
CA LEU A 73 -9.42 14.06 -14.75
C LEU A 73 -10.28 12.80 -14.61
N ASN A 74 -10.44 12.02 -15.69
CA ASN A 74 -11.15 10.74 -15.64
C ASN A 74 -10.51 9.76 -14.66
N ARG A 75 -9.17 9.75 -14.57
CA ARG A 75 -8.46 8.96 -13.55
C ARG A 75 -8.85 9.41 -12.14
N ARG A 76 -8.92 10.72 -11.87
CA ARG A 76 -9.27 11.25 -10.55
C ARG A 76 -10.71 10.97 -10.15
N LEU A 77 -11.65 11.07 -11.09
CA LEU A 77 -13.04 10.67 -10.83
C LEU A 77 -13.12 9.19 -10.42
N ARG A 78 -12.27 8.32 -10.99
CA ARG A 78 -12.17 6.92 -10.54
C ARG A 78 -11.56 6.79 -9.14
N GLU A 79 -10.57 7.62 -8.79
CA GLU A 79 -10.00 7.64 -7.44
C GLU A 79 -11.03 8.10 -6.39
N LEU A 80 -11.90 9.07 -6.71
CA LEU A 80 -13.00 9.47 -5.83
C LEU A 80 -13.96 8.32 -5.53
N ARG A 81 -14.20 7.41 -6.49
CA ARG A 81 -15.04 6.22 -6.26
C ARG A 81 -14.47 5.27 -5.20
N LYS A 82 -13.16 5.31 -4.93
CA LYS A 82 -12.54 4.58 -3.82
C LYS A 82 -12.82 5.20 -2.45
N CYS A 83 -13.40 6.40 -2.44
CA CYS A 83 -13.71 7.19 -1.25
C CYS A 83 -15.23 7.42 -1.12
N ASP A 84 -16.03 6.41 -1.45
CA ASP A 84 -17.51 6.39 -1.35
C ASP A 84 -18.27 7.37 -2.26
N TRP A 85 -17.61 7.97 -3.25
CA TRP A 85 -18.29 8.81 -4.24
C TRP A 85 -18.96 7.95 -5.31
N VAL A 86 -20.23 8.24 -5.63
CA VAL A 86 -20.94 7.61 -6.74
C VAL A 86 -21.15 8.64 -7.84
N ILE A 87 -20.40 8.46 -8.93
CA ILE A 87 -20.39 9.39 -10.07
C ILE A 87 -20.57 8.56 -11.36
N PRO A 88 -21.82 8.25 -11.77
CA PRO A 88 -22.09 7.55 -13.02
C PRO A 88 -21.63 8.37 -14.22
N SER A 89 -21.19 7.67 -15.27
CA SER A 89 -21.02 8.23 -16.61
C SER A 89 -21.91 7.47 -17.59
N GLN A 90 -21.87 7.83 -18.88
CA GLN A 90 -22.57 7.11 -19.95
C GLN A 90 -22.40 5.57 -19.90
N ARG A 91 -21.23 5.07 -19.45
CA ARG A 91 -20.98 3.62 -19.32
C ARG A 91 -21.84 2.95 -18.26
N ASN A 92 -22.29 3.71 -17.27
CA ASN A 92 -23.12 3.24 -16.17
C ASN A 92 -24.60 3.53 -16.43
N ASP A 93 -24.89 4.64 -17.11
CA ASP A 93 -26.24 5.09 -17.40
C ASP A 93 -26.32 5.65 -18.83
N ALA A 94 -27.03 4.95 -19.70
CA ALA A 94 -27.14 5.28 -21.12
C ALA A 94 -27.91 6.59 -21.38
N THR A 95 -28.62 7.15 -20.39
CA THR A 95 -29.30 8.44 -20.54
C THR A 95 -28.35 9.63 -20.49
N LEU A 96 -27.10 9.44 -20.04
CA LEU A 96 -26.09 10.49 -19.96
C LEU A 96 -25.36 10.66 -21.29
N ALA A 97 -25.03 11.91 -21.64
CA ALA A 97 -24.17 12.20 -22.78
C ALA A 97 -22.73 11.68 -22.57
N HIS A 98 -21.96 11.56 -23.65
CA HIS A 98 -20.62 10.96 -23.61
C HIS A 98 -19.63 11.71 -22.70
N ASP A 99 -19.79 13.03 -22.55
CA ASP A 99 -18.96 13.91 -21.73
C ASP A 99 -19.64 14.35 -20.43
N GLU A 100 -20.77 13.72 -20.09
CA GLU A 100 -21.61 14.05 -18.94
C GLU A 100 -21.49 13.00 -17.83
N TYR A 101 -21.47 13.52 -16.61
CA TYR A 101 -21.41 12.76 -15.37
C TYR A 101 -22.51 13.24 -14.45
N ARG A 102 -23.05 12.35 -13.61
CA ARG A 102 -24.02 12.70 -12.57
C ARG A 102 -23.41 12.50 -11.20
N LEU A 103 -23.74 13.35 -10.23
CA LEU A 103 -23.33 13.18 -8.84
C LEU A 103 -24.45 12.49 -8.06
N ASP A 104 -24.40 11.18 -7.89
CA ASP A 104 -25.46 10.46 -7.17
C ASP A 104 -25.23 10.47 -5.65
N VAL A 105 -23.97 10.32 -5.22
CA VAL A 105 -23.59 10.29 -3.79
C VAL A 105 -22.34 11.13 -3.56
N LYS A 106 -22.42 12.03 -2.57
CA LYS A 106 -21.28 12.77 -2.03
C LYS A 106 -20.52 11.87 -1.05
N GLY A 107 -19.30 11.47 -1.41
CA GLY A 107 -18.46 10.59 -0.60
C GLY A 107 -17.62 11.33 0.44
N GLY A 108 -16.44 10.81 0.78
CA GLY A 108 -15.56 11.39 1.80
C GLY A 108 -15.16 12.85 1.54
N LYS A 109 -15.14 13.68 2.59
CA LYS A 109 -14.68 15.08 2.55
C LYS A 109 -13.15 15.17 2.42
N LEU A 110 -12.60 14.85 1.25
CA LEU A 110 -11.15 14.66 1.04
C LEU A 110 -10.28 15.91 1.27
N TRP A 111 -10.87 17.11 1.31
CA TRP A 111 -10.18 18.36 1.64
C TRP A 111 -9.96 18.54 3.15
N ILE A 112 -10.63 17.74 3.98
CA ILE A 112 -10.42 17.69 5.43
C ILE A 112 -9.51 16.51 5.75
N ASP A 113 -8.38 16.79 6.41
CA ASP A 113 -7.33 15.80 6.61
C ASP A 113 -7.77 14.60 7.48
N SER A 114 -8.57 14.83 8.52
CA SER A 114 -9.11 13.76 9.37
C SER A 114 -10.09 12.85 8.62
N GLU A 115 -10.86 13.40 7.70
CA GLU A 115 -11.81 12.65 6.87
C GLU A 115 -11.07 11.88 5.76
N ARG A 116 -10.08 12.51 5.12
CA ARG A 116 -9.26 11.85 4.09
C ARG A 116 -8.49 10.66 4.65
N ALA A 117 -7.96 10.77 5.88
CA ALA A 117 -7.20 9.69 6.52
C ALA A 117 -7.97 8.36 6.61
N LYS A 118 -9.31 8.38 6.61
CA LYS A 118 -10.15 7.17 6.59
C LYS A 118 -9.96 6.35 5.30
N TYR A 119 -9.64 7.02 4.20
CA TYR A 119 -9.50 6.42 2.87
C TYR A 119 -8.06 6.13 2.46
N GLU A 120 -7.08 6.62 3.22
CA GLU A 120 -5.67 6.37 2.94
C GLU A 120 -5.34 4.90 3.22
N LYS A 121 -5.23 4.06 2.17
CA LYS A 121 -4.64 2.72 2.32
C LYS A 121 -3.16 2.90 2.61
N PHE A 122 -2.68 2.37 3.73
CA PHE A 122 -1.31 2.62 4.16
C PHE A 122 -0.41 1.68 3.38
N ALA A 123 0.13 2.17 2.26
CA ALA A 123 1.14 1.46 1.51
C ALA A 123 2.51 1.83 2.08
N PRO A 124 3.40 0.87 2.37
CA PRO A 124 4.76 1.18 2.78
C PRO A 124 5.46 2.01 1.72
N SER A 125 6.09 3.11 2.13
CA SER A 125 6.92 3.93 1.24
C SER A 125 8.05 3.08 0.64
N ALA A 126 8.62 3.49 -0.50
CA ALA A 126 9.73 2.76 -1.13
C ALA A 126 10.91 2.52 -0.16
N ARG A 127 11.19 3.49 0.71
CA ARG A 127 12.21 3.38 1.76
C ARG A 127 11.86 2.28 2.76
N VAL A 128 10.63 2.25 3.25
CA VAL A 128 10.23 1.22 4.22
C VAL A 128 10.13 -0.15 3.55
N ARG A 129 9.64 -0.23 2.31
CA ARG A 129 9.64 -1.49 1.54
C ARG A 129 11.04 -2.08 1.46
N ARG A 130 12.05 -1.25 1.13
CA ARG A 130 13.44 -1.69 1.08
C ARG A 130 13.93 -2.15 2.46
N PHE A 131 13.66 -1.38 3.50
CA PHE A 131 14.04 -1.75 4.87
C PHE A 131 13.44 -3.09 5.30
N VAL A 132 12.14 -3.30 5.08
CA VAL A 132 11.46 -4.57 5.43
C VAL A 132 12.01 -5.73 4.58
N MET A 133 12.29 -5.50 3.29
CA MET A 133 12.96 -6.48 2.44
C MET A 133 14.34 -6.85 2.93
N ASP A 134 15.15 -5.88 3.36
CA ASP A 134 16.50 -6.13 3.89
C ASP A 134 16.43 -6.84 5.25
N ARG A 135 15.53 -6.40 6.16
CA ARG A 135 15.28 -7.00 7.48
C ARG A 135 14.89 -8.47 7.38
N ASP A 136 14.04 -8.82 6.42
CA ASP A 136 13.52 -10.17 6.23
C ASP A 136 14.37 -11.00 5.24
N GLY A 137 15.54 -10.49 4.84
CA GLY A 137 16.49 -11.20 3.98
C GLY A 137 16.01 -11.37 2.53
N SER A 138 15.03 -10.59 2.08
CA SER A 138 14.39 -10.71 0.77
C SER A 138 13.85 -12.12 0.51
N ARG A 139 13.17 -12.67 1.52
CA ARG A 139 12.49 -13.97 1.48
C ARG A 139 11.13 -13.89 2.17
N CYS A 140 10.20 -14.72 1.72
CA CYS A 140 8.90 -14.87 2.36
C CYS A 140 9.07 -15.37 3.81
N ARG A 141 8.51 -14.66 4.78
CA ARG A 141 8.53 -15.04 6.21
C ARG A 141 7.63 -16.24 6.53
N ILE A 142 6.74 -16.63 5.61
CA ILE A 142 5.85 -17.79 5.75
C ILE A 142 6.47 -19.06 5.16
N CYS A 143 6.72 -19.07 3.84
CA CYS A 143 7.20 -20.26 3.15
C CYS A 143 8.71 -20.29 2.89
N GLY A 144 9.42 -19.20 3.15
CA GLY A 144 10.87 -19.11 2.94
C GLY A 144 11.31 -18.89 1.50
N ALA A 145 10.40 -18.83 0.52
CA ALA A 145 10.73 -18.60 -0.88
C ALA A 145 11.37 -17.22 -1.08
N GLY A 146 12.50 -17.17 -1.80
CA GLY A 146 13.29 -15.97 -2.05
C GLY A 146 13.04 -15.34 -3.40
N VAL A 147 13.51 -14.10 -3.58
CA VAL A 147 13.55 -13.47 -4.92
C VAL A 147 14.41 -14.32 -5.87
N ASP A 148 14.08 -14.37 -7.16
CA ASP A 148 14.78 -15.16 -8.19
C ASP A 148 14.78 -16.70 -7.96
N GLU A 149 13.88 -17.20 -7.11
CA GLU A 149 13.59 -18.63 -6.99
C GLU A 149 12.29 -18.97 -7.72
N GLU A 150 12.13 -20.22 -8.13
CA GLU A 150 10.83 -20.73 -8.52
C GLU A 150 10.03 -21.15 -7.28
N TYR A 151 8.70 -21.07 -7.36
CA TYR A 151 7.85 -21.56 -6.29
C TYR A 151 8.06 -23.07 -6.08
N PRO A 152 8.22 -23.53 -4.82
CA PRO A 152 8.30 -24.96 -4.56
C PRO A 152 7.06 -25.67 -5.10
N ARG A 153 7.27 -26.65 -5.98
CA ARG A 153 6.23 -27.44 -6.68
C ARG A 153 5.51 -26.75 -7.83
N GLU A 154 5.94 -25.56 -8.25
CA GLU A 154 5.46 -24.89 -9.47
C GLU A 154 6.65 -24.51 -10.38
N PRO A 155 7.27 -25.49 -11.07
CA PRO A 155 8.40 -25.20 -11.96
C PRO A 155 8.05 -24.18 -13.04
N GLY A 156 8.96 -23.24 -13.32
CA GLY A 156 8.77 -22.12 -14.23
C GLY A 156 7.99 -20.93 -13.66
N SER A 157 7.45 -21.02 -12.43
CA SER A 157 6.78 -19.88 -11.78
C SER A 157 7.73 -19.15 -10.82
N MET A 158 8.18 -17.97 -11.22
CA MET A 158 9.10 -17.17 -10.42
C MET A 158 8.40 -16.55 -9.20
N VAL A 159 9.08 -16.60 -8.05
CA VAL A 159 8.62 -16.03 -6.79
C VAL A 159 8.55 -14.51 -6.91
N ARG A 160 7.36 -13.97 -6.62
CA ARG A 160 7.14 -12.53 -6.51
C ARG A 160 6.96 -12.17 -5.04
N LEU A 161 7.88 -11.37 -4.51
CA LEU A 161 7.79 -10.87 -3.14
C LEU A 161 6.95 -9.59 -3.06
N THR A 162 6.22 -9.50 -1.97
CA THR A 162 5.33 -8.41 -1.60
C THR A 162 5.55 -8.05 -0.13
N ILE A 163 4.93 -6.97 0.34
CA ILE A 163 4.87 -6.64 1.76
C ILE A 163 3.46 -6.98 2.23
N GLY A 164 3.37 -7.94 3.15
CA GLY A 164 2.15 -8.32 3.84
C GLY A 164 2.06 -7.68 5.22
N HIS A 165 0.91 -7.85 5.86
CA HIS A 165 0.65 -7.40 7.23
C HIS A 165 0.56 -8.63 8.16
N LEU A 166 1.07 -8.54 9.38
CA LEU A 166 0.80 -9.51 10.44
C LEU A 166 -0.68 -9.46 10.84
N VAL A 167 -1.20 -8.25 11.03
CA VAL A 167 -2.59 -7.95 11.31
C VAL A 167 -3.13 -7.09 10.17
N PRO A 168 -4.22 -7.51 9.48
CA PRO A 168 -4.83 -6.72 8.42
C PRO A 168 -5.16 -5.29 8.87
N GLN A 169 -4.96 -4.34 7.97
CA GLN A 169 -5.05 -2.91 8.27
C GLN A 169 -6.43 -2.50 8.83
N GLU A 170 -7.51 -3.10 8.31
CA GLU A 170 -8.88 -2.83 8.76
C GLU A 170 -9.09 -3.23 10.23
N ARG A 171 -8.48 -4.35 10.64
CA ARG A 171 -8.55 -4.85 12.02
C ARG A 171 -7.74 -3.98 12.98
N LEU A 172 -6.57 -3.49 12.57
CA LEU A 172 -5.83 -2.50 13.35
C LEU A 172 -6.63 -1.22 13.56
N ARG A 173 -7.29 -0.71 12.50
CA ARG A 173 -8.17 0.46 12.59
C ARG A 173 -9.31 0.25 13.58
N ALA A 174 -9.98 -0.90 13.53
CA ALA A 174 -11.07 -1.24 14.46
C ALA A 174 -10.60 -1.24 15.93
N ARG A 175 -9.32 -1.54 16.18
CA ARG A 175 -8.69 -1.52 17.52
C ARG A 175 -8.12 -0.15 17.90
N GLY A 176 -8.20 0.86 17.03
CA GLY A 176 -7.53 2.14 17.23
C GLY A 176 -5.99 2.04 17.21
N ALA A 177 -5.44 0.93 16.70
CA ALA A 177 -4.02 0.69 16.60
C ALA A 177 -3.46 1.27 15.29
N ARG A 178 -2.19 1.70 15.33
CA ARG A 178 -1.48 2.18 14.14
C ARG A 178 -0.88 1.01 13.37
N ASP A 179 -0.83 1.17 12.06
CA ASP A 179 -0.11 0.26 11.17
C ASP A 179 1.32 0.75 11.03
N ASP A 180 2.25 0.12 11.74
CA ASP A 180 3.66 0.49 11.80
C ASP A 180 4.57 -0.58 11.17
N MET A 181 5.88 -0.36 11.24
CA MET A 181 6.85 -1.24 10.59
C MET A 181 6.90 -2.66 11.20
N ASP A 182 6.45 -2.83 12.44
CA ASP A 182 6.46 -4.13 13.11
C ASP A 182 5.29 -4.99 12.65
N ASN A 183 4.20 -4.36 12.17
CA ASN A 183 3.11 -5.05 11.52
C ASN A 183 3.46 -5.53 10.10
N TRP A 184 4.54 -5.02 9.49
CA TRP A 184 4.91 -5.36 8.12
C TRP A 184 5.92 -6.49 8.04
N ARG A 185 5.76 -7.39 7.06
CA ARG A 185 6.73 -8.45 6.74
C ARG A 185 6.77 -8.78 5.25
N VAL A 186 7.85 -9.39 4.79
CA VAL A 186 7.97 -9.90 3.42
C VAL A 186 7.18 -11.19 3.27
N GLU A 187 6.34 -11.25 2.25
CA GLU A 187 5.58 -12.44 1.88
C GLU A 187 5.60 -12.63 0.36
N CYS A 188 5.60 -13.87 -0.11
CA CYS A 188 5.41 -14.13 -1.53
C CYS A 188 3.95 -13.94 -1.94
N SER A 189 3.69 -13.70 -3.22
CA SER A 189 2.32 -13.49 -3.72
C SER A 189 1.39 -14.65 -3.38
N ARG A 190 1.89 -15.90 -3.37
CA ARG A 190 1.11 -17.08 -2.99
C ARG A 190 0.69 -17.09 -1.52
N CYS A 191 1.51 -16.59 -0.61
CA CYS A 191 1.17 -16.53 0.82
C CYS A 191 0.33 -15.30 1.16
N ASN A 192 0.55 -14.18 0.48
CA ASN A 192 -0.12 -12.92 0.82
C ASN A 192 -1.49 -12.78 0.12
N GLU A 193 -1.55 -13.03 -1.20
CA GLU A 193 -2.74 -12.73 -2.00
C GLU A 193 -3.86 -13.76 -1.81
N THR A 194 -3.53 -14.96 -1.33
CA THR A 194 -4.51 -16.04 -1.07
C THR A 194 -5.24 -15.88 0.25
N VAL A 195 -4.66 -15.20 1.24
CA VAL A 195 -5.21 -15.12 2.61
C VAL A 195 -5.87 -13.76 2.90
N ARG A 196 -5.47 -12.67 2.24
CA ARG A 196 -6.06 -11.30 2.38
C ARG A 196 -6.39 -10.93 3.84
N ASP A 197 -7.64 -10.58 4.15
CA ASP A 197 -8.10 -10.16 5.48
C ASP A 197 -8.48 -11.36 6.39
N GLU A 198 -8.43 -12.59 5.86
CA GLU A 198 -8.76 -13.83 6.56
C GLU A 198 -7.58 -14.36 7.41
N VAL A 199 -6.43 -13.67 7.41
CA VAL A 199 -5.28 -14.04 8.24
C VAL A 199 -5.71 -13.97 9.71
N PRO A 200 -5.61 -15.06 10.49
CA PRO A 200 -5.88 -15.05 11.92
C PRO A 200 -5.04 -13.99 12.63
N ASP A 201 -5.45 -13.56 13.82
CA ASP A 201 -4.56 -12.74 14.63
C ASP A 201 -3.24 -13.49 14.90
N PRO A 202 -2.11 -12.76 14.98
CA PRO A 202 -0.85 -13.34 15.40
C PRO A 202 -1.01 -14.09 16.72
N GLU A 203 -0.30 -15.20 16.86
CA GLU A 203 -0.26 -15.95 18.11
C GLU A 203 0.19 -15.04 19.26
N GLN A 204 -0.47 -15.18 20.40
CA GLN A 204 -0.11 -14.45 21.60
C GLN A 204 1.06 -15.11 22.31
N TYR A 205 1.84 -14.32 23.06
CA TYR A 205 3.02 -14.81 23.77
C TYR A 205 2.73 -16.05 24.63
N ASP A 206 1.62 -16.05 25.36
CA ASP A 206 1.23 -17.16 26.25
C ASP A 206 0.83 -18.43 25.48
N GLU A 207 0.24 -18.28 24.29
CA GLU A 207 -0.12 -19.41 23.41
C GLU A 207 1.14 -20.10 22.89
N VAL A 208 2.11 -19.31 22.41
CA VAL A 208 3.40 -19.80 21.96
C VAL A 208 4.13 -20.48 23.13
N LEU A 209 4.20 -19.83 24.30
CA LEU A 209 4.84 -20.40 25.50
C LEU A 209 4.27 -21.76 25.89
N ALA A 210 2.95 -21.95 25.79
CA ALA A 210 2.31 -23.22 26.10
C ALA A 210 2.83 -24.35 25.18
N GLY A 211 3.05 -24.06 23.90
CA GLY A 211 3.62 -24.99 22.92
C GLY A 211 5.10 -25.32 23.17
N LEU A 212 5.87 -24.37 23.71
CA LEU A 212 7.31 -24.56 23.99
C LEU A 212 7.61 -25.49 25.16
N LYS A 213 6.64 -25.78 26.03
CA LYS A 213 6.82 -26.64 27.23
C LYS A 213 7.31 -28.06 26.92
N ARG A 214 7.12 -28.53 25.69
CA ARG A 214 7.52 -29.88 25.25
C ARG A 214 8.92 -29.94 24.66
N LEU A 215 9.58 -28.80 24.45
CA LEU A 215 10.93 -28.76 23.91
C LEU A 215 11.94 -29.24 24.94
N THR A 216 12.88 -30.05 24.49
CA THR A 216 14.10 -30.36 25.25
C THR A 216 14.97 -29.10 25.38
N SER A 217 15.88 -29.08 26.36
CA SER A 217 16.83 -27.95 26.53
C SER A 217 17.66 -27.66 25.28
N LYS A 218 17.96 -28.68 24.48
CA LYS A 218 18.69 -28.54 23.22
C LYS A 218 17.83 -27.82 22.17
N GLU A 219 16.58 -28.23 21.99
CA GLU A 219 15.65 -27.61 21.04
C GLU A 219 15.29 -26.18 21.46
N ALA A 220 15.11 -25.92 22.76
CA ALA A 220 14.86 -24.57 23.27
C ALA A 220 16.06 -23.63 23.03
N ASN A 221 17.29 -24.12 23.25
CA ASN A 221 18.50 -23.36 22.95
C ASN A 221 18.68 -23.11 21.45
N GLU A 222 18.33 -24.09 20.61
CA GLU A 222 18.33 -23.95 19.16
C GLU A 222 17.33 -22.88 18.71
N LEU A 223 16.07 -22.97 19.17
CA LEU A 223 15.05 -21.96 18.91
C LEU A 223 15.47 -20.57 19.39
N LEU A 224 16.04 -20.46 20.60
CA LEU A 224 16.55 -19.19 21.13
C LEU A 224 17.63 -18.59 20.23
N ASN A 225 18.55 -19.41 19.72
CA ASN A 225 19.56 -18.96 18.77
C ASN A 225 18.93 -18.46 17.47
N TRP A 226 17.89 -19.15 16.96
CA TRP A 226 17.17 -18.72 15.75
C TRP A 226 16.45 -17.39 15.98
N MET A 227 15.76 -17.26 17.11
CA MET A 227 15.04 -16.04 17.49
C MET A 227 16.00 -14.85 17.66
N ARG A 228 17.15 -15.04 18.32
CA ARG A 228 18.19 -14.01 18.46
C ARG A 228 18.78 -13.57 17.12
N LYS A 229 18.89 -14.51 16.18
CA LYS A 229 19.39 -14.23 14.83
C LYS A 229 18.33 -13.58 13.93
N GLY A 230 17.05 -13.67 14.29
CA GLY A 230 15.91 -13.22 13.48
C GLY A 230 15.57 -14.15 12.30
N GLU A 231 16.30 -15.24 12.16
CA GLU A 231 16.18 -16.21 11.07
C GLU A 231 16.53 -17.62 11.55
N ARG A 232 15.93 -18.62 10.90
CA ARG A 232 16.46 -19.98 11.00
C ARG A 232 17.84 -20.00 10.32
N PRO A 233 18.92 -20.43 10.99
CA PRO A 233 20.26 -20.46 10.44
C PRO A 233 20.25 -21.32 9.19
N ARG A 234 20.53 -20.71 8.05
CA ARG A 234 20.71 -21.46 6.81
C ARG A 234 22.09 -22.11 6.79
N SER A 235 22.23 -23.20 6.07
CA SER A 235 23.51 -23.87 5.91
C SER A 235 24.55 -22.93 5.29
N LYS A 236 25.83 -23.26 5.43
CA LYS A 236 26.91 -22.52 4.76
C LYS A 236 26.71 -22.50 3.23
N VAL A 237 26.14 -23.57 2.68
CA VAL A 237 25.83 -23.70 1.25
C VAL A 237 24.73 -22.74 0.86
N ASP A 238 23.64 -22.68 1.62
CA ASP A 238 22.57 -21.73 1.35
C ASP A 238 23.14 -20.31 1.34
N GLN A 239 23.87 -19.91 2.39
CA GLN A 239 24.46 -18.56 2.49
C GLN A 239 25.40 -18.27 1.31
N ALA A 240 26.18 -19.25 0.86
CA ALA A 240 27.03 -19.12 -0.32
C ALA A 240 26.19 -18.94 -1.61
N TYR A 241 25.11 -19.71 -1.76
CA TYR A 241 24.19 -19.61 -2.89
C TYR A 241 23.51 -18.24 -2.97
N ASP A 242 23.11 -17.65 -1.83
CA ASP A 242 22.52 -16.30 -1.80
C ASP A 242 23.49 -15.20 -2.26
N ARG A 243 24.79 -15.41 -2.06
CA ARG A 243 25.82 -14.51 -2.57
C ARG A 243 26.08 -14.78 -4.04
N ALA A 244 26.19 -16.05 -4.43
CA ALA A 244 26.41 -16.49 -5.80
C ALA A 244 25.33 -16.00 -6.77
N ARG A 245 24.06 -16.04 -6.36
CA ARG A 245 22.94 -15.61 -7.22
C ARG A 245 22.88 -14.10 -7.48
N LYS A 246 23.51 -13.30 -6.61
CA LYS A 246 23.64 -11.84 -6.80
C LYS A 246 24.75 -11.45 -7.78
N LEU A 247 25.56 -12.42 -8.22
CA LEU A 247 26.63 -12.17 -9.18
C LEU A 247 26.06 -11.84 -10.58
N PRO A 248 26.75 -11.00 -11.36
CA PRO A 248 26.51 -10.85 -12.79
C PRO A 248 26.48 -12.21 -13.51
N SER A 249 25.77 -12.27 -14.64
CA SER A 249 25.60 -13.54 -15.37
C SER A 249 26.93 -14.21 -15.75
N SER A 250 27.91 -13.42 -16.18
CA SER A 250 29.27 -13.91 -16.51
C SER A 250 29.94 -14.57 -15.31
N ASP A 251 29.85 -13.92 -14.16
CA ASP A 251 30.54 -14.32 -12.93
C ASP A 251 29.86 -15.54 -12.31
N ARG A 252 28.54 -15.65 -12.47
CA ARG A 252 27.78 -16.83 -12.08
C ARG A 252 28.17 -18.05 -12.93
N THR A 253 28.32 -17.90 -14.25
CA THR A 253 28.83 -18.98 -15.11
C THR A 253 30.24 -19.41 -14.70
N ALA A 254 31.15 -18.45 -14.49
CA ALA A 254 32.51 -18.75 -14.04
C ALA A 254 32.53 -19.47 -12.68
N LEU A 255 31.64 -19.10 -11.75
CA LEU A 255 31.50 -19.77 -10.46
C LEU A 255 30.97 -21.20 -10.60
N ILE A 256 30.02 -21.44 -11.51
CA ILE A 256 29.53 -22.79 -11.82
C ILE A 256 30.69 -23.66 -12.34
N ASP A 257 31.44 -23.18 -13.33
CA ASP A 257 32.59 -23.91 -13.89
C ASP A 257 33.66 -24.20 -12.83
N HIS A 258 33.92 -23.25 -11.93
CA HIS A 258 34.85 -23.43 -10.82
C HIS A 258 34.39 -24.53 -9.86
N LEU A 259 33.10 -24.55 -9.51
CA LEU A 259 32.52 -25.56 -8.62
C LEU A 259 32.52 -26.95 -9.29
N ALA A 260 32.14 -27.04 -10.57
CA ALA A 260 32.15 -28.27 -11.36
C ALA A 260 33.56 -28.90 -11.40
N LYS A 261 34.58 -28.10 -11.70
CA LYS A 261 35.99 -28.54 -11.68
C LYS A 261 36.43 -29.04 -10.31
N ARG A 262 35.99 -28.37 -9.24
CA ARG A 262 36.35 -28.73 -7.86
C ARG A 262 35.79 -30.10 -7.44
N ILE A 263 34.64 -30.50 -7.97
CA ILE A 263 34.00 -31.79 -7.67
C ILE A 263 34.27 -32.87 -8.73
N GLY A 264 35.04 -32.55 -9.76
CA GLY A 264 35.43 -33.49 -10.82
C GLY A 264 34.37 -33.71 -11.89
N GLU A 265 33.38 -32.83 -12.03
CA GLU A 265 32.51 -32.82 -13.21
C GLU A 265 33.32 -32.32 -14.42
N ALA A 266 33.35 -33.12 -15.49
CA ALA A 266 34.00 -32.74 -16.73
C ALA A 266 33.33 -31.49 -17.32
N SER A 267 34.14 -30.46 -17.62
CA SER A 267 33.71 -29.20 -18.23
C SER A 267 33.09 -29.39 -19.61
#